data_AF-A0A0C9WZ91-F1
#
_entry.id   AF-A0A0C9WZ91-F1
#
_cell.length_a   1.000
_cell.length_b   1.000
_cell.length_c   1.000
_cell.angle_alpha   90.00
_cell.angle_beta   90.00
_cell.angle_gamma   90.00
#
_symmetry.space_group_name_H-M   'P 1'
#
loop_
_entity.id
_entity.type
_entity.pdbx_description
1 polymer ?
#
loop_
_entity_poly.entity_id
_entity_poly.type
_entity_poly.pdbx_seq_one_letter_code
_entity_poly.pdbx_strand_id
1 'polypeptide(L)'
;MGIAFDGSFDIIIHIQKFLDPVDILALRLTCKSFSEATRTRSVWMNAVRNACISYGAYLPSFPLKEMSLDDLEHTALSPHRFRGMIQEHDGGLLAAPLLMRLFMPRVRPRQLGGASTQTRIAHIALIPGGRFLLTSTSSGSLFLWDLGVNAGSHMKLLPIATLDAEGDSNVDHFCFDYQATADFKGIYMVTKFTSNKSGVDSAKLVSYEIYPNSSFPTFHPIGTATIKGSSTECSVLSSDYYACYRGSCFVVWKFVAELGISWNLDDPPFKIYITGENVITFHNEYFLLWKLPDLEPLVNDRPSMVDYSANVIFGYPSGAHGI
;
A
#
# COMPACT_ATOMS: atom_id res chain seq x y z
N MET A 1 -33.51 13.15 40.55
CA MET A 1 -32.25 12.62 41.10
C MET A 1 -31.24 12.61 39.97
N GLY A 2 -30.61 13.76 39.72
CA GLY A 2 -29.64 13.94 38.65
C GLY A 2 -28.27 13.62 39.19
N ILE A 3 -27.75 12.43 38.88
CA ILE A 3 -26.32 12.18 39.01
C ILE A 3 -25.70 12.91 37.82
N ALA A 4 -25.43 14.21 37.99
CA ALA A 4 -24.54 14.91 37.11
C ALA A 4 -23.19 14.22 37.29
N PHE A 5 -22.76 13.47 36.27
CA PHE A 5 -21.36 13.15 36.10
C PHE A 5 -20.64 14.49 35.95
N ASP A 6 -20.22 15.07 37.07
CA ASP A 6 -19.24 16.16 37.13
C ASP A 6 -17.83 15.59 36.87
N GLY A 7 -17.75 14.59 35.99
CA GLY A 7 -16.50 14.22 35.39
C GLY A 7 -16.11 15.40 34.51
N SER A 8 -14.88 15.90 34.69
CA SER A 8 -14.34 16.94 33.81
C SER A 8 -14.67 16.59 32.35
N PHE A 9 -15.22 17.55 31.61
CA PHE A 9 -15.58 17.41 30.20
C PHE A 9 -14.42 16.79 29.38
N ASP A 10 -13.19 17.05 29.80
CA ASP A 10 -11.97 16.47 29.23
C ASP A 10 -11.86 14.95 29.42
N ILE A 11 -12.32 14.40 30.55
CA ILE A 11 -12.36 12.95 30.80
C ILE A 11 -13.33 12.29 29.84
N ILE A 12 -14.50 12.90 29.62
CA ILE A 12 -15.49 12.38 28.67
C ILE A 12 -14.90 12.36 27.26
N ILE A 13 -14.26 13.44 26.82
CA ILE A 13 -13.55 13.51 25.53
C ILE A 13 -12.45 12.44 25.46
N HIS A 14 -11.71 12.23 26.54
CA HIS A 14 -10.62 11.25 26.59
C HIS A 14 -11.14 9.82 26.43
N ILE A 15 -12.22 9.45 27.13
CA ILE A 15 -12.86 8.14 26.99
C ILE A 15 -13.36 7.93 25.56
N GLN A 16 -14.01 8.93 24.96
CA GLN A 16 -14.55 8.82 23.60
C GLN A 16 -13.50 8.61 22.51
N LYS A 17 -12.24 8.99 22.74
CA LYS A 17 -11.15 8.73 21.78
C LYS A 17 -10.85 7.24 21.59
N PHE A 18 -11.26 6.38 22.52
CA PHE A 18 -11.05 4.93 22.44
C PHE A 18 -12.24 4.16 21.85
N LEU A 19 -13.34 4.86 21.53
CA LEU A 19 -14.55 4.23 21.00
C LEU A 19 -14.50 4.11 19.49
N ASP A 20 -15.22 3.12 18.97
CA ASP A 20 -15.47 3.03 17.54
C ASP A 20 -16.36 4.18 17.06
N PRO A 21 -16.22 4.62 15.79
CA PRO A 21 -16.99 5.73 15.23
C PRO A 21 -18.52 5.59 15.41
N VAL A 22 -19.04 4.36 15.36
CA VAL A 22 -20.47 4.06 15.54
C VAL A 22 -20.90 4.25 16.99
N ASP A 23 -20.07 3.86 17.96
CA ASP A 23 -20.35 4.01 19.39
C ASP A 23 -20.30 5.47 19.82
N ILE A 24 -19.43 6.28 19.21
CA ILE A 24 -19.39 7.73 19.41
C ILE A 24 -20.75 8.34 19.01
N LEU A 25 -21.36 7.90 17.91
CA LEU A 25 -22.72 8.33 17.53
C LEU A 25 -23.80 7.81 18.49
N ALA A 26 -23.68 6.57 18.96
CA ALA A 26 -24.63 6.02 19.93
C ALA A 26 -24.62 6.83 21.23
N LEU A 27 -23.44 7.21 21.72
CA LEU A 27 -23.29 8.07 22.91
C LEU A 27 -23.92 9.45 22.73
N ARG A 28 -23.90 10.01 21.51
CA ARG A 28 -24.52 11.31 21.21
C ARG A 28 -26.02 11.33 21.54
N LEU A 29 -26.68 10.18 21.53
CA LEU A 29 -28.12 10.05 21.80
C LEU A 29 -28.46 9.85 23.29
N THR A 30 -27.47 9.82 24.18
CA THR A 30 -27.69 9.45 25.60
C THR A 30 -28.00 10.65 26.51
N CYS A 31 -27.10 11.64 26.59
CA CYS A 31 -27.29 12.84 27.41
C CYS A 31 -26.61 14.07 26.76
N LYS A 32 -26.94 15.27 27.25
CA LYS A 32 -26.43 16.54 26.71
C LYS A 32 -24.90 16.63 26.79
N SER A 33 -24.30 16.28 27.94
CA SER A 33 -22.85 16.33 28.13
C SER A 33 -22.10 15.39 27.18
N PHE A 34 -22.58 14.16 27.00
CA PHE A 34 -22.01 13.24 26.02
C PHE A 34 -22.23 13.74 24.59
N SER A 35 -23.43 14.21 24.26
CA SER A 35 -23.72 14.82 22.96
C SER A 35 -22.77 15.96 22.62
N GLU A 36 -22.54 16.89 23.55
CA GLU A 36 -21.60 18.00 23.37
C GLU A 36 -20.16 17.51 23.19
N ALA A 37 -19.70 16.57 24.02
CA ALA A 37 -18.37 15.99 23.89
C ALA A 37 -18.16 15.30 22.53
N THR A 38 -19.15 14.55 22.02
CA THR A 38 -19.08 13.88 20.71
C THR A 38 -19.04 14.84 19.53
N ARG A 39 -19.34 16.14 19.72
CA ARG A 39 -19.21 17.16 18.66
C ARG A 39 -17.82 17.81 18.67
N THR A 40 -16.95 17.42 19.59
CA THR A 40 -15.58 17.91 19.63
C THR A 40 -14.79 17.31 18.49
N ARG A 41 -14.21 18.17 17.65
CA ARG A 41 -13.38 17.78 16.49
C ARG A 41 -12.25 16.81 16.84
N SER A 42 -11.64 16.96 18.02
CA SER A 42 -10.52 16.11 18.47
C SER A 42 -10.91 14.65 18.67
N VAL A 43 -12.18 14.36 19.01
CA VAL A 43 -12.72 13.00 19.10
C VAL A 43 -12.72 12.36 17.71
N TRP A 44 -13.26 13.06 16.71
CA TRP A 44 -13.35 12.55 15.35
C TRP A 44 -12.03 12.50 14.60
N MET A 45 -11.11 13.43 14.86
CA MET A 45 -9.72 13.31 14.36
C MET A 45 -9.07 12.03 14.89
N ASN A 46 -9.37 11.61 16.12
CA ASN A 46 -8.86 10.35 16.66
C ASN A 46 -9.56 9.14 16.04
N ALA A 47 -10.89 9.21 15.88
CA ALA A 47 -11.67 8.17 15.21
C ALA A 47 -11.18 7.89 13.79
N VAL A 48 -10.87 8.93 13.00
CA VAL A 48 -10.27 8.78 11.66
C VAL A 48 -8.90 8.11 11.72
N ARG A 49 -8.03 8.47 12.68
CA ARG A 49 -6.71 7.82 12.85
C ARG A 49 -6.87 6.34 13.16
N ASN A 50 -7.74 6.00 14.11
CA ASN A 50 -8.00 4.62 14.49
C ASN A 50 -8.55 3.83 13.29
N ALA A 51 -9.50 4.40 12.53
CA ALA A 51 -9.99 3.77 11.31
C ALA A 51 -8.87 3.54 10.28
N CYS A 52 -7.96 4.51 10.09
CA CYS A 52 -6.83 4.33 9.17
C CYS A 52 -5.91 3.18 9.61
N ILE A 53 -5.61 3.08 10.91
CA ILE A 53 -4.80 2.00 11.47
C ILE A 53 -5.51 0.64 11.29
N SER A 54 -6.79 0.55 11.66
CA SER A 54 -7.56 -0.70 11.60
C SER A 54 -7.77 -1.23 10.19
N TYR A 55 -7.93 -0.34 9.20
CA TYR A 55 -8.23 -0.71 7.82
C TYR A 55 -7.05 -0.50 6.85
N GLY A 56 -5.87 -0.15 7.36
CA GLY A 56 -4.66 0.05 6.55
C GLY A 56 -4.74 1.22 5.58
N ALA A 57 -5.57 2.24 5.86
CA ALA A 57 -5.62 3.44 5.02
C ALA A 57 -4.43 4.36 5.29
N TYR A 58 -3.92 5.02 4.26
CA TYR A 58 -2.79 5.92 4.35
C TYR A 58 -3.23 7.23 5.02
N LEU A 59 -2.90 7.41 6.30
CA LEU A 59 -3.33 8.56 7.09
C LEU A 59 -3.06 9.93 6.43
N PRO A 60 -1.93 10.18 5.74
CA PRO A 60 -1.65 11.44 5.07
C PRO A 60 -2.59 11.76 3.90
N SER A 61 -3.41 10.80 3.44
CA SER A 61 -4.53 11.07 2.53
C SER A 61 -5.56 12.01 3.14
N PHE A 62 -5.65 12.09 4.47
CA PHE A 62 -6.63 12.87 5.22
C PHE A 62 -5.96 14.06 5.93
N PRO A 63 -6.10 15.31 5.43
CA PRO A 63 -5.57 16.48 6.11
C PRO A 63 -6.44 16.83 7.33
N LEU A 64 -6.28 16.08 8.42
CA LEU A 64 -7.16 16.12 9.61
C LEU A 64 -7.34 17.51 10.22
N LYS A 65 -6.37 18.42 10.04
CA LYS A 65 -6.43 19.81 10.53
C LYS A 65 -7.32 20.72 9.68
N GLU A 66 -7.56 20.36 8.43
CA GLU A 66 -8.31 21.17 7.44
C GLU A 66 -9.73 20.64 7.24
N MET A 67 -9.95 19.33 7.40
CA MET A 67 -11.27 18.68 7.23
C MET A 67 -12.36 19.30 8.09
N SER A 68 -13.59 19.49 7.64
CA SER A 68 -14.67 19.94 8.54
C SER A 68 -15.02 18.86 9.59
N LEU A 69 -15.86 19.19 10.58
CA LEU A 69 -16.38 18.16 11.49
C LEU A 69 -17.14 17.08 10.69
N ASP A 70 -17.99 17.50 9.77
CA ASP A 70 -18.76 16.59 8.90
C ASP A 70 -17.86 15.70 8.05
N ASP A 71 -16.76 16.23 7.51
CA ASP A 71 -15.76 15.43 6.78
C ASP A 71 -15.12 14.38 7.69
N LEU A 72 -14.77 14.75 8.93
CA LEU A 72 -14.17 13.80 9.89
C LEU A 72 -15.16 12.71 10.31
N GLU A 73 -16.42 13.06 10.57
CA GLU A 73 -17.49 12.09 10.86
C GLU A 73 -17.69 11.14 9.69
N HIS A 74 -17.82 11.70 8.48
CA HIS A 74 -17.99 10.94 7.25
C HIS A 74 -16.83 9.96 7.04
N THR A 75 -15.59 10.43 7.10
CA THR A 75 -14.40 9.60 6.88
C THR A 75 -14.26 8.50 7.92
N ALA A 76 -14.49 8.80 9.21
CA ALA A 76 -14.42 7.79 10.27
C ALA A 76 -15.47 6.69 10.10
N LEU A 77 -16.66 7.03 9.62
CA LEU A 77 -17.76 6.10 9.38
C LEU A 77 -17.70 5.39 8.02
N SER A 78 -16.87 5.85 7.09
CA SER A 78 -16.76 5.29 5.73
C SER A 78 -16.56 3.77 5.69
N PRO A 79 -15.68 3.15 6.50
CA PRO A 79 -15.52 1.70 6.48
C PRO A 79 -16.80 0.94 6.84
N HIS A 80 -17.54 1.41 7.84
CA HIS A 80 -18.82 0.80 8.24
C HIS A 80 -19.88 0.95 7.15
N ARG A 81 -19.97 2.13 6.53
CA ARG A 81 -20.90 2.38 5.41
C ARG A 81 -20.56 1.52 4.20
N PHE A 82 -19.27 1.42 3.87
CA PHE A 82 -18.81 0.59 2.77
C PHE A 82 -19.09 -0.89 2.99
N ARG A 83 -18.86 -1.40 4.21
CA ARG A 83 -19.21 -2.76 4.59
C ARG A 83 -20.72 -3.02 4.48
N GLY A 84 -21.55 -2.11 4.98
CA GLY A 84 -23.00 -2.20 4.85
C GLY A 84 -23.44 -2.27 3.38
N MET A 85 -22.88 -1.41 2.52
CA MET A 85 -23.16 -1.44 1.08
C MET A 85 -22.79 -2.78 0.43
N ILE A 86 -21.65 -3.37 0.78
CA ILE A 86 -21.25 -4.69 0.26
C ILE A 86 -22.24 -5.78 0.73
N GLN A 87 -22.54 -5.80 2.03
CA GLN A 87 -23.41 -6.82 2.63
C GLN A 87 -24.85 -6.76 2.13
N GLU A 88 -25.36 -5.57 1.82
CA GLU A 88 -26.70 -5.39 1.25
C GLU A 88 -26.79 -5.86 -0.22
N HIS A 89 -25.67 -6.03 -0.92
CA HIS A 89 -25.60 -6.28 -2.37
C HIS A 89 -25.09 -7.69 -2.71
N ASP A 90 -25.37 -8.67 -1.86
CA ASP A 90 -24.91 -10.09 -1.92
C ASP A 90 -25.44 -10.91 -3.12
N GLY A 91 -25.46 -10.35 -4.34
CA GLY A 91 -25.81 -11.08 -5.58
C GLY A 91 -26.22 -10.26 -6.81
N GLY A 92 -26.17 -8.92 -6.81
CA GLY A 92 -26.60 -8.10 -7.94
C GLY A 92 -25.77 -6.84 -8.12
N LEU A 93 -25.49 -6.48 -9.39
CA LEU A 93 -24.75 -5.30 -9.88
C LEU A 93 -24.38 -4.27 -8.80
N LEU A 94 -23.07 -4.13 -8.53
CA LEU A 94 -22.49 -3.11 -7.67
C LEU A 94 -23.27 -1.78 -7.81
N ALA A 95 -23.66 -1.21 -6.67
CA ALA A 95 -24.40 0.06 -6.63
C ALA A 95 -23.77 1.07 -7.60
N ALA A 96 -24.61 1.71 -8.42
CA ALA A 96 -24.13 2.69 -9.39
C ALA A 96 -23.32 3.77 -8.66
N PRO A 97 -22.14 4.17 -9.18
CA PRO A 97 -21.31 5.16 -8.51
C PRO A 97 -22.08 6.47 -8.36
N LEU A 98 -22.11 7.03 -7.15
CA LEU A 98 -22.75 8.33 -6.88
C LEU A 98 -22.19 9.43 -7.79
N LEU A 99 -20.89 9.36 -8.09
CA LEU A 99 -20.19 10.29 -8.96
C LEU A 99 -19.10 9.58 -9.75
N MET A 100 -19.07 9.80 -11.06
CA MET A 100 -17.97 9.38 -11.93
C MET A 100 -17.16 10.61 -12.35
N ARG A 101 -15.83 10.55 -12.18
CA ARG A 101 -14.92 11.62 -12.57
C ARG A 101 -13.89 11.09 -13.55
N LEU A 102 -13.76 11.75 -14.70
CA LEU A 102 -12.73 11.42 -15.66
C LEU A 102 -11.41 12.08 -15.26
N PHE A 103 -10.39 11.26 -15.01
CA PHE A 103 -9.02 11.72 -14.77
C PHE A 103 -8.22 11.67 -16.08
N MET A 104 -7.81 12.83 -16.58
CA MET A 104 -7.00 12.95 -17.80
C MET A 104 -5.58 13.43 -17.45
N PRO A 105 -4.66 12.52 -17.10
CA PRO A 105 -3.30 12.87 -16.71
C PRO A 105 -2.56 13.55 -17.85
N ARG A 106 -1.90 14.68 -17.56
CA ARG A 106 -1.03 15.37 -18.52
C ARG A 106 0.42 14.98 -18.27
N VAL A 107 0.87 13.93 -18.96
CA VAL A 107 2.28 13.53 -18.97
C VAL A 107 2.97 14.23 -20.13
N ARG A 108 4.15 14.81 -19.90
CA ARG A 108 4.95 15.38 -20.99
C ARG A 108 5.37 14.25 -21.94
N PRO A 109 5.15 14.37 -23.26
CA PRO A 109 5.63 13.38 -24.21
C PRO A 109 7.15 13.25 -24.13
N ARG A 110 7.67 12.03 -24.10
CA ARG A 110 9.11 11.79 -24.24
C ARG A 110 9.50 12.08 -25.69
N GLN A 111 10.45 12.99 -25.90
CA GLN A 111 11.03 13.19 -27.22
C GLN A 111 12.16 12.19 -27.40
N LEU A 112 11.94 11.17 -28.24
CA LEU A 112 12.98 10.21 -28.61
C LEU A 112 13.21 10.35 -30.12
N GLY A 113 14.39 10.84 -30.51
CA GLY A 113 14.76 10.97 -31.93
C GLY A 113 13.87 11.91 -32.76
N GLY A 114 13.24 12.92 -32.15
CA GLY A 114 12.39 13.91 -32.84
C GLY A 114 10.94 13.47 -33.07
N ALA A 115 10.57 12.22 -32.76
CA ALA A 115 9.18 11.77 -32.77
C ALA A 115 8.59 11.82 -31.36
N SER A 116 7.43 12.48 -31.18
CA SER A 116 6.67 12.42 -29.94
C SER A 116 5.94 11.07 -29.86
N THR A 117 6.44 10.14 -29.06
CA THR A 117 5.69 8.93 -28.75
C THR A 117 4.73 9.21 -27.61
N GLN A 118 3.48 8.78 -27.75
CA GLN A 118 2.50 8.94 -26.70
C GLN A 118 2.88 8.03 -25.52
N THR A 119 3.05 8.64 -24.34
CA THR A 119 3.39 7.91 -23.12
C THR A 119 2.22 7.03 -22.71
N ARG A 120 2.38 5.70 -22.84
CA ARG A 120 1.37 4.72 -22.43
C ARG A 120 1.57 4.35 -20.96
N ILE A 121 0.51 4.52 -20.16
CA ILE A 121 0.46 4.03 -18.78
C ILE A 121 0.32 2.50 -18.82
N ALA A 122 1.19 1.80 -18.12
CA ALA A 122 1.24 0.34 -18.03
C ALA A 122 0.66 -0.17 -16.71
N HIS A 123 0.95 0.50 -15.59
CA HIS A 123 0.41 0.13 -14.28
C HIS A 123 -0.19 1.34 -13.57
N ILE A 124 -1.23 1.06 -12.78
CA ILE A 124 -1.98 2.04 -11.99
C ILE A 124 -2.22 1.41 -10.62
N ALA A 125 -1.97 2.18 -9.57
CA ALA A 125 -2.22 1.75 -8.21
C ALA A 125 -2.74 2.91 -7.35
N LEU A 126 -3.86 2.69 -6.68
CA LEU A 126 -4.44 3.66 -5.76
C LEU A 126 -3.88 3.44 -4.36
N ILE A 127 -3.30 4.48 -3.76
CA ILE A 127 -2.84 4.40 -2.38
C ILE A 127 -4.06 4.26 -1.46
N PRO A 128 -4.07 3.32 -0.49
CA PRO A 128 -5.15 3.17 0.48
C PRO A 128 -5.57 4.52 1.08
N GLY A 129 -6.86 4.83 1.09
CA GLY A 129 -7.37 6.17 1.42
C GLY A 129 -7.75 7.01 0.19
N GLY A 130 -7.32 6.62 -1.01
CA GLY A 130 -7.92 7.06 -2.29
C GLY A 130 -7.47 8.42 -2.82
N ARG A 131 -6.68 9.19 -2.06
CA ARG A 131 -6.20 10.52 -2.48
C ARG A 131 -5.04 10.45 -3.48
N PHE A 132 -4.12 9.51 -3.30
CA PHE A 132 -2.91 9.45 -4.11
C PHE A 132 -2.98 8.29 -5.09
N LEU A 133 -2.52 8.54 -6.31
CA LEU A 133 -2.45 7.55 -7.38
C LEU A 133 -0.99 7.41 -7.83
N LEU A 134 -0.49 6.18 -7.88
CA LEU A 134 0.76 5.84 -8.54
C LEU A 134 0.45 5.33 -9.94
N THR A 135 1.23 5.78 -10.91
CA THR A 135 1.18 5.23 -12.27
C THR A 135 2.58 5.01 -12.80
N SER A 136 2.74 4.02 -13.65
CA SER A 136 3.99 3.81 -14.38
C SER A 136 3.78 3.66 -15.87
N THR A 137 4.86 3.82 -16.63
CA THR A 137 4.88 3.60 -18.08
C THR A 137 5.62 2.33 -18.40
N SER A 138 5.40 1.81 -19.61
CA SER A 138 6.18 0.67 -20.12
C SER A 138 7.67 0.98 -20.23
N SER A 139 8.06 2.26 -20.32
CA SER A 139 9.46 2.67 -20.34
C SER A 139 10.10 2.74 -18.96
N GLY A 140 9.36 2.52 -17.87
CA GLY A 140 9.87 2.58 -16.49
C GLY A 140 9.80 3.94 -15.80
N SER A 141 9.09 4.92 -16.38
CA SER A 141 8.83 6.18 -15.68
C SER A 141 7.72 5.97 -14.65
N LEU A 142 7.80 6.68 -13.53
CA LEU A 142 6.82 6.67 -12.43
C LEU A 142 6.29 8.07 -12.16
N PHE A 143 5.01 8.12 -11.81
CA PHE A 143 4.32 9.35 -11.47
C PHE A 143 3.46 9.16 -10.23
N LEU A 144 3.51 10.13 -9.33
CA LEU A 144 2.60 10.25 -8.20
C LEU A 144 1.63 11.40 -8.48
N TRP A 145 0.33 11.14 -8.35
CA TRP A 145 -0.74 12.12 -8.57
C TRP A 145 -1.52 12.38 -7.28
N ASP A 146 -2.03 13.59 -7.12
CA ASP A 146 -2.94 13.99 -6.05
C ASP A 146 -4.35 14.18 -6.64
N LEU A 147 -5.23 13.21 -6.38
CA LEU A 147 -6.62 13.20 -6.82
C LEU A 147 -7.52 14.11 -5.96
N GLY A 148 -6.97 14.70 -4.89
CA GLY A 148 -7.72 15.52 -3.94
C GLY A 148 -8.35 14.70 -2.81
N VAL A 149 -8.87 15.41 -1.82
CA VAL A 149 -9.30 14.82 -0.54
C VAL A 149 -10.71 14.23 -0.63
N ASN A 150 -11.58 14.85 -1.43
CA ASN A 150 -12.97 14.44 -1.56
C ASN A 150 -13.48 14.65 -3.00
N ALA A 151 -14.70 14.19 -3.25
CA ALA A 151 -15.37 14.29 -4.55
C ALA A 151 -15.47 15.74 -5.10
N GLY A 152 -15.53 16.74 -4.22
CA GLY A 152 -15.60 18.16 -4.59
C GLY A 152 -14.23 18.80 -4.85
N SER A 153 -13.13 18.15 -4.45
CA SER A 153 -11.78 18.69 -4.60
C SER A 153 -11.31 18.62 -6.06
N HIS A 154 -10.62 19.66 -6.55
CA HIS A 154 -10.00 19.63 -7.88
C HIS A 154 -8.86 18.61 -7.94
N MET A 155 -8.94 17.65 -8.87
CA MET A 155 -7.83 16.73 -9.16
C MET A 155 -6.69 17.49 -9.81
N LYS A 156 -5.46 17.33 -9.31
CA LYS A 156 -4.28 17.91 -9.97
C LYS A 156 -4.00 17.11 -11.25
N LEU A 157 -3.98 17.79 -12.40
CA LEU A 157 -3.76 17.16 -13.70
C LEU A 157 -2.28 16.89 -14.02
N LEU A 158 -1.37 17.47 -13.22
CA LEU A 158 0.07 17.26 -13.29
C LEU A 158 0.51 16.38 -12.12
N PRO A 159 1.53 15.52 -12.32
CA PRO A 159 2.05 14.72 -11.23
C PRO A 159 2.69 15.64 -10.18
N ILE A 160 2.53 15.26 -8.91
CA ILE A 160 3.19 15.94 -7.78
C ILE A 160 4.62 15.45 -7.57
N ALA A 161 4.95 14.27 -8.10
CA ALA A 161 6.31 13.75 -8.21
C ALA A 161 6.45 12.91 -9.47
N THR A 162 7.64 12.97 -10.08
CA THR A 162 8.00 12.19 -11.27
C THR A 162 9.36 11.55 -11.05
N LEU A 163 9.50 10.30 -11.47
CA LEU A 163 10.78 9.64 -11.67
C LEU A 163 10.83 9.22 -13.13
N ASP A 164 11.74 9.81 -13.89
CA ASP A 164 11.94 9.45 -15.28
C ASP A 164 12.77 8.16 -15.37
N ALA A 165 12.42 7.31 -16.31
CA ALA A 165 13.23 6.14 -16.63
C ALA A 165 14.65 6.58 -17.00
N GLU A 166 15.66 5.93 -16.40
CA GLU A 166 17.03 6.01 -16.89
C GLU A 166 17.03 5.63 -18.37
N GLY A 167 17.81 6.34 -19.18
CA GLY A 167 17.66 6.44 -20.65
C GLY A 167 17.75 5.15 -21.48
N ASP A 168 17.71 3.97 -20.87
CA ASP A 168 17.75 2.68 -21.54
C ASP A 168 16.35 2.31 -22.08
N SER A 169 16.21 2.31 -23.40
CA SER A 169 14.94 2.09 -24.11
C SER A 169 14.46 0.64 -24.12
N ASN A 170 15.19 -0.30 -23.50
CA ASN A 170 14.94 -1.75 -23.59
C ASN A 170 14.53 -2.34 -22.23
N VAL A 171 13.53 -1.74 -21.60
CA VAL A 171 12.85 -2.34 -20.45
C VAL A 171 11.70 -3.19 -21.00
N ASP A 172 11.79 -4.50 -20.80
CA ASP A 172 10.79 -5.45 -21.32
C ASP A 172 9.54 -5.49 -20.43
N HIS A 173 9.75 -5.38 -19.12
CA HIS A 173 8.69 -5.35 -18.12
C HIS A 173 9.06 -4.41 -16.97
N PHE A 174 8.12 -3.55 -16.60
CA PHE A 174 8.24 -2.64 -15.47
C PHE A 174 7.01 -2.76 -14.58
N CYS A 175 7.17 -3.19 -13.34
CA CYS A 175 6.10 -3.21 -12.34
C CYS A 175 6.62 -2.65 -11.01
N PHE A 176 5.70 -2.34 -10.10
CA PHE A 176 6.05 -1.86 -8.78
C PHE A 176 5.10 -2.41 -7.71
N ASP A 177 5.65 -2.64 -6.53
CA ASP A 177 4.91 -2.89 -5.29
C ASP A 177 5.04 -1.66 -4.40
N TYR A 178 4.06 -1.40 -3.53
CA TYR A 178 4.07 -0.22 -2.66
C TYR A 178 3.39 -0.48 -1.32
N GLN A 179 3.80 0.28 -0.31
CA GLN A 179 3.24 0.24 1.04
C GLN A 179 3.52 1.55 1.77
N ALA A 180 2.68 1.92 2.74
CA ALA A 180 2.99 3.02 3.65
C ALA A 180 4.23 2.69 4.50
N THR A 181 5.01 3.71 4.86
CA THR A 181 6.08 3.60 5.86
C THR A 181 5.52 3.20 7.22
N ALA A 182 6.37 2.68 8.12
CA ALA A 182 5.95 2.29 9.47
C ALA A 182 5.38 3.46 10.30
N ASP A 183 5.84 4.69 10.03
CA ASP A 183 5.31 5.92 10.66
C ASP A 183 4.09 6.50 9.92
N PHE A 184 3.65 5.83 8.85
CA PHE A 184 2.56 6.20 7.95
C PHE A 184 2.69 7.59 7.32
N LYS A 185 3.88 8.21 7.29
CA LYS A 185 4.06 9.55 6.69
C LYS A 185 4.53 9.52 5.24
N GLY A 186 5.15 8.42 4.83
CA GLY A 186 5.69 8.20 3.51
C GLY A 186 5.17 6.90 2.90
N ILE A 187 5.66 6.62 1.70
CA ILE A 187 5.36 5.42 0.93
C ILE A 187 6.68 4.80 0.51
N TYR A 188 6.87 3.53 0.83
CA TYR A 188 7.88 2.70 0.20
C TYR A 188 7.33 2.13 -1.10
N MET A 189 8.22 2.04 -2.09
CA MET A 189 7.93 1.46 -3.39
C MET A 189 9.12 0.66 -3.85
N VAL A 190 8.89 -0.55 -4.35
CA VAL A 190 9.94 -1.36 -4.99
C VAL A 190 9.58 -1.52 -6.45
N THR A 191 10.43 -0.99 -7.32
CA THR A 191 10.29 -1.14 -8.76
C THR A 191 11.12 -2.32 -9.24
N LYS A 192 10.67 -2.94 -10.33
CA LYS A 192 11.33 -4.08 -10.94
C LYS A 192 11.53 -3.80 -12.42
N PHE A 193 12.77 -3.91 -12.85
CA PHE A 193 13.17 -3.74 -14.24
C PHE A 193 13.76 -5.04 -14.75
N THR A 194 13.17 -5.62 -15.79
CA THR A 194 13.75 -6.77 -16.50
C THR A 194 14.36 -6.30 -17.82
N SER A 195 15.59 -6.73 -18.10
CA SER A 195 16.25 -6.47 -19.38
C SER A 195 16.81 -7.75 -19.97
N ASN A 196 16.40 -8.08 -21.19
CA ASN A 196 16.86 -9.27 -21.90
C ASN A 196 18.23 -9.12 -22.60
N LYS A 197 18.95 -8.00 -22.41
CA LYS A 197 20.14 -7.67 -23.21
C LYS A 197 21.32 -8.65 -23.12
N SER A 198 21.44 -9.40 -22.02
CA SER A 198 22.66 -10.18 -21.73
C SER A 198 22.51 -11.69 -21.90
N GLY A 199 21.32 -12.17 -22.29
CA GLY A 199 21.00 -13.61 -22.26
C GLY A 199 20.95 -14.20 -20.84
N VAL A 200 21.38 -13.46 -19.82
CA VAL A 200 21.18 -13.75 -18.41
C VAL A 200 19.94 -13.02 -17.95
N ASP A 201 18.91 -13.79 -17.64
CA ASP A 201 17.67 -13.23 -17.16
C ASP A 201 17.83 -12.76 -15.71
N SER A 202 17.77 -11.44 -15.54
CA SER A 202 17.88 -10.80 -14.22
C SER A 202 16.96 -9.60 -14.14
N ALA A 203 16.37 -9.40 -12.97
CA ALA A 203 15.65 -8.18 -12.61
C ALA A 203 16.51 -7.29 -11.72
N LYS A 204 16.62 -6.01 -12.08
CA LYS A 204 17.07 -4.97 -11.15
C LYS A 204 15.87 -4.51 -10.33
N LEU A 205 15.99 -4.59 -9.02
CA LEU A 205 15.07 -4.01 -8.06
C LEU A 205 15.64 -2.69 -7.56
N VAL A 206 14.80 -1.65 -7.52
CA VAL A 206 15.16 -0.40 -6.86
C VAL A 206 14.04 -0.02 -5.90
N SER A 207 14.42 0.19 -4.65
CA SER A 207 13.51 0.65 -3.61
C SER A 207 13.58 2.18 -3.52
N TYR A 208 12.41 2.80 -3.39
CA TYR A 208 12.25 4.24 -3.24
C TYR A 208 11.38 4.54 -2.03
N GLU A 209 11.67 5.68 -1.42
CA GLU A 209 10.81 6.33 -0.43
C GLU A 209 10.30 7.66 -0.99
N ILE A 210 9.03 7.97 -0.73
CA ILE A 210 8.43 9.25 -1.10
C ILE A 210 7.48 9.73 -0.01
N TYR A 211 7.46 11.05 0.22
CA TYR A 211 6.56 11.72 1.16
C TYR A 211 5.59 12.64 0.39
N PRO A 212 4.37 12.15 0.03
CA PRO A 212 3.41 12.89 -0.80
C PRO A 212 3.00 14.27 -0.29
N ASN A 213 3.05 14.47 1.04
CA ASN A 213 2.70 15.75 1.68
C ASN A 213 3.91 16.65 1.95
N SER A 214 5.11 16.27 1.50
CA SER A 214 6.28 17.16 1.48
C SER A 214 5.98 18.38 0.59
N SER A 215 6.67 19.50 0.84
CA SER A 215 6.60 20.67 -0.04
C SER A 215 7.07 20.37 -1.46
N PHE A 216 8.02 19.43 -1.60
CA PHE A 216 8.55 18.94 -2.87
C PHE A 216 8.64 17.42 -2.83
N PRO A 217 7.55 16.69 -3.13
CA PRO A 217 7.56 15.24 -3.13
C PRO A 217 8.50 14.70 -4.22
N THR A 218 9.47 13.89 -3.83
CA THR A 218 10.45 13.28 -4.73
C THR A 218 10.67 11.82 -4.38
N PHE A 219 10.95 10.99 -5.38
CA PHE A 219 11.30 9.59 -5.19
C PHE A 219 12.77 9.50 -4.78
N HIS A 220 13.04 9.14 -3.53
CA HIS A 220 14.39 8.98 -3.01
C HIS A 220 14.78 7.51 -3.08
N PRO A 221 15.82 7.12 -3.85
CA PRO A 221 16.29 5.74 -3.85
C PRO A 221 16.90 5.42 -2.48
N ILE A 222 16.53 4.27 -1.90
CA ILE A 222 17.00 3.84 -0.58
C ILE A 222 17.78 2.52 -0.61
N GLY A 223 17.72 1.77 -1.71
CA GLY A 223 18.44 0.51 -1.87
C GLY A 223 18.23 -0.11 -3.24
N THR A 224 19.20 -0.88 -3.69
CA THR A 224 19.16 -1.60 -4.98
C THR A 224 19.50 -3.07 -4.77
N ALA A 225 18.84 -3.95 -5.52
CA ALA A 225 19.20 -5.36 -5.58
C ALA A 225 19.05 -5.90 -7.01
N THR A 226 19.72 -7.01 -7.32
CA THR A 226 19.60 -7.73 -8.59
C THR A 226 19.24 -9.17 -8.30
N ILE A 227 18.17 -9.66 -8.92
CA ILE A 227 17.66 -11.02 -8.73
C ILE A 227 17.72 -11.77 -10.06
N LYS A 228 18.09 -13.06 -10.02
CA LYS A 228 18.11 -13.94 -11.20
C LYS A 228 16.72 -14.47 -11.55
N GLY A 229 16.53 -14.86 -12.80
CA GLY A 229 15.32 -15.53 -13.30
C GLY A 229 14.50 -14.64 -14.25
N SER A 230 13.44 -15.21 -14.84
CA SER A 230 12.76 -14.65 -16.02
C SER A 230 11.52 -13.82 -15.78
N SER A 231 10.71 -14.21 -14.81
CA SER A 231 9.50 -13.48 -14.47
C SER A 231 9.27 -13.54 -12.97
N THR A 232 8.89 -12.40 -12.39
CA THR A 232 8.45 -12.36 -11.01
C THR A 232 6.99 -12.81 -10.98
N GLU A 233 6.73 -13.94 -10.34
CA GLU A 233 5.39 -14.55 -10.33
C GLU A 233 4.55 -14.01 -9.18
N CYS A 234 5.18 -13.81 -8.02
CA CYS A 234 4.54 -13.17 -6.87
C CYS A 234 5.55 -12.37 -6.05
N SER A 235 5.04 -11.37 -5.34
CA SER A 235 5.83 -10.50 -4.49
C SER A 235 5.00 -9.89 -3.39
N VAL A 236 5.67 -9.45 -2.34
CA VAL A 236 5.08 -8.69 -1.25
C VAL A 236 6.09 -7.69 -0.73
N LEU A 237 5.59 -6.49 -0.42
CA LEU A 237 6.30 -5.47 0.32
C LEU A 237 5.68 -5.38 1.72
N SER A 238 6.50 -5.52 2.75
CA SER A 238 6.07 -5.48 4.16
C SER A 238 7.12 -4.77 5.01
N SER A 239 6.77 -3.61 5.58
CA SER A 239 7.71 -2.76 6.32
C SER A 239 8.91 -2.39 5.43
N ASP A 240 10.11 -2.79 5.83
CA ASP A 240 11.39 -2.62 5.17
C ASP A 240 11.87 -3.90 4.46
N TYR A 241 10.98 -4.91 4.35
CA TYR A 241 11.24 -6.16 3.66
C TYR A 241 10.50 -6.21 2.34
N TYR A 242 11.21 -6.73 1.34
CA TYR A 242 10.68 -7.13 0.07
C TYR A 242 10.91 -8.63 -0.10
N ALA A 243 9.86 -9.39 -0.39
CA ALA A 243 10.00 -10.77 -0.79
C ALA A 243 9.38 -11.01 -2.16
N CYS A 244 10.02 -11.84 -2.97
CA CYS A 244 9.48 -12.25 -4.24
C CYS A 244 9.95 -13.63 -4.64
N TYR A 245 9.12 -14.29 -5.45
CA TYR A 245 9.49 -15.51 -6.14
C TYR A 245 9.69 -15.20 -7.64
N ARG A 246 10.84 -15.62 -8.18
CA ARG A 246 11.23 -15.39 -9.58
C ARG A 246 11.94 -16.62 -10.14
N GLY A 247 11.32 -17.27 -11.13
CA GLY A 247 11.85 -18.48 -11.76
C GLY A 247 11.79 -19.68 -10.83
N SER A 248 12.87 -19.94 -10.10
CA SER A 248 12.95 -20.97 -9.03
C SER A 248 13.50 -20.39 -7.72
N CYS A 249 13.74 -19.08 -7.69
CA CYS A 249 14.46 -18.41 -6.64
C CYS A 249 13.48 -17.58 -5.81
N PHE A 250 13.38 -17.92 -4.53
CA PHE A 250 12.72 -17.10 -3.54
C PHE A 250 13.73 -16.16 -2.92
N VAL A 251 13.42 -14.87 -2.89
CA VAL A 251 14.29 -13.83 -2.36
C VAL A 251 13.59 -13.11 -1.23
N VAL A 252 14.34 -12.84 -0.17
CA VAL A 252 13.98 -11.88 0.87
C VAL A 252 15.07 -10.83 0.94
N TRP A 253 14.66 -9.57 0.83
CA TRP A 253 15.54 -8.41 0.79
C TRP A 253 15.05 -7.34 1.76
N LYS A 254 15.88 -7.01 2.75
CA LYS A 254 15.68 -5.88 3.65
C LYS A 254 16.35 -4.66 3.08
N PHE A 255 15.59 -3.87 2.33
CA PHE A 255 16.14 -2.87 1.40
C PHE A 255 16.77 -1.66 2.09
N VAL A 256 16.31 -1.28 3.29
CA VAL A 256 16.92 -0.18 4.06
C VAL A 256 18.30 -0.55 4.61
N ALA A 257 18.50 -1.83 4.94
CA ALA A 257 19.75 -2.32 5.52
C ALA A 257 20.71 -2.92 4.48
N GLU A 258 20.29 -2.99 3.20
CA GLU A 258 21.01 -3.68 2.13
C GLU A 258 21.41 -5.12 2.49
N LEU A 259 20.50 -5.82 3.18
CA LEU A 259 20.67 -7.23 3.54
C LEU A 259 19.70 -8.07 2.72
N GLY A 260 20.14 -9.23 2.23
CA GLY A 260 19.26 -10.12 1.50
C GLY A 260 19.82 -11.51 1.36
N ILE A 261 18.89 -12.45 1.26
CA ILE A 261 19.15 -13.87 1.04
C ILE A 261 18.21 -14.39 -0.02
N SER A 262 18.57 -15.54 -0.56
CA SER A 262 17.77 -16.25 -1.54
C SER A 262 17.93 -17.74 -1.37
N TRP A 263 16.88 -18.49 -1.69
CA TRP A 263 16.91 -19.95 -1.69
C TRP A 263 16.02 -20.48 -2.82
N ASN A 264 16.16 -21.76 -3.14
CA ASN A 264 15.35 -22.39 -4.18
C ASN A 264 14.02 -22.85 -3.60
N LEU A 265 12.94 -22.67 -4.35
CA LEU A 265 11.68 -23.36 -4.12
C LEU A 265 11.34 -24.19 -5.35
N ASP A 266 10.93 -25.43 -5.12
CA ASP A 266 10.53 -26.35 -6.18
C ASP A 266 9.13 -26.03 -6.71
N ASP A 267 8.25 -25.53 -5.84
CA ASP A 267 6.86 -25.19 -6.15
C ASP A 267 6.66 -23.66 -6.06
N PRO A 268 6.18 -23.02 -7.14
CA PRO A 268 5.94 -21.58 -7.16
C PRO A 268 4.77 -21.19 -6.23
N PRO A 269 5.00 -20.31 -5.24
CA PRO A 269 3.91 -19.80 -4.45
C PRO A 269 3.06 -18.82 -5.28
N PHE A 270 1.74 -18.89 -5.13
CA PHE A 270 0.84 -17.89 -5.72
C PHE A 270 0.66 -16.66 -4.81
N LYS A 271 1.06 -16.74 -3.53
CA LYS A 271 0.98 -15.62 -2.59
C LYS A 271 2.05 -15.69 -1.51
N ILE A 272 2.55 -14.52 -1.10
CA ILE A 272 3.56 -14.37 -0.05
C ILE A 272 3.06 -13.38 0.99
N TYR A 273 3.33 -13.68 2.26
CA TYR A 273 3.17 -12.75 3.37
C TYR A 273 4.45 -12.71 4.22
N ILE A 274 4.75 -11.54 4.77
CA ILE A 274 5.85 -11.36 5.74
C ILE A 274 5.26 -10.76 7.00
N THR A 275 5.53 -11.39 8.14
CA THR A 275 5.08 -10.93 9.45
C THR A 275 6.18 -11.15 10.50
N GLY A 276 6.79 -10.05 10.94
CA GLY A 276 7.97 -10.10 11.81
C GLY A 276 9.10 -10.91 11.18
N GLU A 277 9.58 -11.92 11.91
CA GLU A 277 10.63 -12.85 11.45
C GLU A 277 10.08 -14.05 10.68
N ASN A 278 8.81 -14.03 10.23
CA ASN A 278 8.22 -15.15 9.53
C ASN A 278 7.79 -14.77 8.12
N VAL A 279 7.98 -15.71 7.20
CA VAL A 279 7.43 -15.67 5.85
C VAL A 279 6.41 -16.79 5.72
N ILE A 280 5.29 -16.49 5.09
CA ILE A 280 4.27 -17.48 4.75
C ILE A 280 4.15 -17.50 3.24
N THR A 281 4.36 -18.66 2.62
CA THR A 281 4.15 -18.86 1.19
C THR A 281 2.95 -19.79 0.96
N PHE A 282 2.03 -19.37 0.11
CA PHE A 282 0.82 -20.11 -0.22
C PHE A 282 0.99 -20.77 -1.59
N HIS A 283 0.71 -22.06 -1.64
CA HIS A 283 0.78 -22.94 -2.79
C HIS A 283 -0.59 -23.57 -3.03
N ASN A 284 -0.80 -24.23 -4.16
CA ASN A 284 -2.13 -24.71 -4.53
C ASN A 284 -2.76 -25.64 -3.48
N GLU A 285 -1.96 -26.52 -2.86
CA GLU A 285 -2.45 -27.57 -1.96
C GLU A 285 -2.01 -27.39 -0.49
N TYR A 286 -1.17 -26.40 -0.20
CA TYR A 286 -0.60 -26.21 1.12
C TYR A 286 -0.07 -24.78 1.29
N PHE A 287 0.25 -24.42 2.53
CA PHE A 287 1.08 -23.27 2.81
C PHE A 287 2.30 -23.67 3.64
N LEU A 288 3.38 -22.93 3.45
CA LEU A 288 4.64 -23.12 4.16
C LEU A 288 4.87 -21.94 5.09
N LEU A 289 5.25 -22.23 6.32
CA LEU A 289 5.74 -21.26 7.29
C LEU A 289 7.25 -21.36 7.39
N TRP A 290 7.92 -20.25 7.14
CA TRP A 290 9.36 -20.09 7.20
C TRP A 290 9.68 -19.11 8.31
N LYS A 291 10.65 -19.46 9.15
CA LYS A 291 11.37 -18.48 9.94
C LYS A 291 12.40 -17.81 9.02
N LEU A 292 12.58 -16.51 9.10
CA LEU A 292 13.65 -15.85 8.34
C LEU A 292 14.99 -16.23 8.96
N PRO A 293 15.95 -16.75 8.18
CA PRO A 293 17.31 -16.87 8.66
C PRO A 293 17.97 -15.48 8.69
N ASP A 294 19.13 -15.40 9.35
CA ASP A 294 19.88 -14.16 9.43
C ASP A 294 20.22 -13.65 8.02
N LEU A 295 19.89 -12.38 7.75
CA LEU A 295 20.13 -11.80 6.44
C LEU A 295 21.61 -11.40 6.29
N GLU A 296 22.17 -11.64 5.11
CA GLU A 296 23.55 -11.30 4.78
C GLU A 296 23.65 -10.01 3.94
N PRO A 297 24.75 -9.26 4.01
CA PRO A 297 24.99 -8.14 3.11
C PRO A 297 24.96 -8.57 1.64
N LEU A 298 24.38 -7.74 0.77
CA LEU A 298 24.37 -8.02 -0.66
C LEU A 298 25.79 -8.04 -1.25
N VAL A 299 26.09 -9.01 -2.11
CA VAL A 299 27.37 -9.11 -2.82
C VAL A 299 27.15 -8.74 -4.29
N ASN A 300 27.70 -7.61 -4.74
CA ASN A 300 27.45 -7.04 -6.07
C ASN A 300 25.94 -6.85 -6.33
N ASP A 301 25.25 -6.23 -5.37
CA ASP A 301 23.79 -6.03 -5.34
C ASP A 301 22.98 -7.32 -5.37
N ARG A 302 23.57 -8.50 -5.14
CA ARG A 302 22.86 -9.78 -5.21
C ARG A 302 22.70 -10.40 -3.81
N PRO A 303 21.50 -10.91 -3.48
CA PRO A 303 21.31 -11.74 -2.30
C PRO A 303 22.17 -13.00 -2.36
N SER A 304 22.72 -13.41 -1.22
CA SER A 304 23.42 -14.70 -1.10
C SER A 304 22.46 -15.86 -1.32
N MET A 305 22.94 -16.94 -1.92
CA MET A 305 22.16 -18.16 -2.08
C MET A 305 22.42 -19.08 -0.87
N VAL A 306 21.38 -19.49 -0.18
CA VAL A 306 21.43 -20.39 0.97
C VAL A 306 20.59 -21.64 0.73
N ASP A 307 20.97 -22.73 1.37
CA ASP A 307 20.13 -23.92 1.46
C ASP A 307 19.20 -23.74 2.67
N TYR A 308 17.89 -23.70 2.42
CA TYR A 308 16.91 -23.36 3.44
C TYR A 308 15.60 -24.14 3.23
N SER A 309 15.04 -24.65 4.33
CA SER A 309 13.82 -25.45 4.32
C SER A 309 12.76 -24.86 5.24
N ALA A 310 11.49 -25.11 4.91
CA ALA A 310 10.37 -24.59 5.67
C ALA A 310 10.32 -25.21 7.08
N ASN A 311 9.94 -24.41 8.08
CA ASN A 311 9.78 -24.89 9.44
C ASN A 311 8.55 -25.77 9.59
N VAL A 312 7.46 -25.40 8.91
CA VAL A 312 6.19 -26.10 8.99
C VAL A 312 5.50 -26.12 7.63
N ILE A 313 4.91 -27.27 7.31
CA ILE A 313 4.08 -27.50 6.12
C ILE A 313 2.66 -27.79 6.58
N PHE A 314 1.69 -27.05 6.04
CA PHE A 314 0.28 -27.25 6.34
C PHE A 314 -0.49 -27.50 5.05
N GLY A 315 -0.97 -28.74 4.86
CA GLY A 315 -1.84 -29.08 3.74
C GLY A 315 -3.26 -28.55 3.94
N TYR A 316 -3.91 -28.16 2.84
CA TYR A 316 -5.35 -27.94 2.86
C TYR A 316 -6.07 -29.28 3.01
N PRO A 317 -7.24 -29.31 3.68
CA PRO A 317 -8.08 -30.49 3.65
C PRO A 317 -8.54 -30.71 2.20
N SER A 318 -8.09 -31.81 1.61
CA SER A 318 -8.50 -32.24 0.27
C SER A 318 -10.01 -32.48 0.25
N GLY A 319 -10.76 -31.54 -0.34
CA GLY A 319 -12.23 -31.62 -0.41
C GLY A 319 -12.99 -30.30 -0.44
N ALA A 320 -12.34 -29.14 -0.27
CA ALA A 320 -13.01 -27.84 -0.31
C ALA A 320 -12.74 -27.06 -1.62
N HIS A 321 -12.85 -27.71 -2.78
CA HIS A 321 -12.99 -27.00 -4.06
C HIS A 321 -14.42 -26.46 -4.15
N GLY A 322 -14.69 -25.33 -3.49
CA GLY A 322 -15.99 -24.69 -3.53
C GLY A 322 -16.18 -23.62 -2.48
N ILE A 323 -15.38 -22.55 -2.52
CA ILE A 323 -15.78 -21.20 -2.10
C ILE A 323 -15.20 -20.21 -3.10
#